data_AF-A0A1X2EKU5-F1
#
_entry.id   AF-A0A1X2EKU5-F1
#
_cell.length_a   1.000
_cell.length_b   1.000
_cell.length_c   1.000
_cell.angle_alpha   90.00
_cell.angle_beta   90.00
_cell.angle_gamma   90.00
#
_symmetry.space_group_name_H-M   'P 1'
#
loop_
_entity.id
_entity.type
_entity.pdbx_description
1 polymer ?
#
loop_
_entity_poly.entity_id
_entity_poly.type
_entity_poly.pdbx_seq_one_letter_code
_entity_poly.pdbx_strand_id
1 'polypeptide(L)'
;MARPELVELSDAATERVVTHLEASGLRCECCGAADFTIGSALPMGFLFLDEDDDAYLVALTCRNGGCGRPRTGLRLAGADFLAAADS
;
A
#
# COMPACT_ATOMS: atom_id res chain seq x y z
N MET A 1 1.94 -19.08 4.31
CA MET A 1 2.71 -19.39 3.09
C MET A 1 3.07 -18.05 2.48
N ALA A 2 4.35 -17.66 2.53
CA ALA A 2 4.77 -16.38 1.97
C ALA A 2 4.63 -16.45 0.44
N ARG A 3 3.94 -15.46 -0.13
CA ARG A 3 3.90 -15.26 -1.57
C ARG A 3 5.19 -14.50 -1.91
N PRO A 4 6.19 -15.13 -2.57
CA PRO A 4 7.49 -14.49 -2.80
C PRO A 4 7.40 -13.19 -3.62
N GLU A 5 6.28 -12.98 -4.32
CA GLU A 5 5.97 -11.75 -5.03
C GLU A 5 5.50 -10.61 -4.13
N LEU A 6 5.11 -10.86 -2.87
CA LEU A 6 4.67 -9.82 -1.93
C LEU A 6 5.83 -9.38 -1.03
N VAL A 7 6.03 -8.07 -0.96
CA VAL A 7 6.96 -7.43 -0.04
C VAL A 7 6.23 -7.14 1.27
N GLU A 8 6.65 -7.82 2.34
CA GLU A 8 6.20 -7.49 3.69
C GLU A 8 6.82 -6.15 4.11
N LEU A 9 6.00 -5.27 4.70
CA LEU A 9 6.46 -3.96 5.13
C LEU A 9 7.06 -4.05 6.53
N SER A 10 8.23 -3.45 6.71
CA SER A 10 8.76 -3.14 8.04
C SER A 10 7.86 -2.11 8.74
N ASP A 11 8.01 -1.96 10.06
CA ASP A 11 7.28 -0.92 10.81
C ASP A 11 7.60 0.48 10.26
N ALA A 12 8.87 0.71 9.89
CA ALA A 12 9.32 1.97 9.30
C ALA A 12 8.72 2.20 7.90
N ALA A 13 8.66 1.17 7.05
CA ALA A 13 8.00 1.26 5.76
C ALA A 13 6.49 1.51 5.91
N THR A 14 5.86 0.87 6.89
CA THR A 14 4.44 1.06 7.22
C THR A 14 4.16 2.51 7.65
N GLU A 15 5.00 3.10 8.50
CA GLU A 15 4.87 4.49 8.95
C GLU A 15 5.00 5.49 7.77
N ARG A 16 5.91 5.22 6.84
CA ARG A 16 6.03 6.01 5.60
C ARG A 16 4.76 5.92 4.76
N VAL A 17 4.20 4.72 4.57
CA VAL A 17 2.92 4.54 3.86
C VAL A 17 1.78 5.31 4.55
N VAL A 18 1.70 5.28 5.88
CA VAL A 18 0.70 6.06 6.63
C VAL A 18 0.86 7.56 6.37
N THR A 19 2.09 8.06 6.38
CA THR A 19 2.38 9.48 6.07
C THR A 19 1.90 9.85 4.65
N HIS A 20 2.13 8.97 3.67
CA HIS A 20 1.64 9.17 2.29
C HIS A 20 0.11 9.12 2.19
N LEU A 21 -0.56 8.25 2.96
CA LEU A 21 -2.01 8.20 3.03
C LEU A 21 -2.62 9.50 3.57
N GLU A 22 -2.03 10.02 4.64
CA GLU A 22 -2.45 11.30 5.23
C GLU A 22 -2.22 12.47 4.26
N ALA A 23 -1.06 12.50 3.60
CA ALA A 23 -0.71 13.55 2.63
C ALA A 23 -1.59 13.50 1.37
N SER A 24 -1.94 12.30 0.88
CA SER A 24 -2.83 12.14 -0.28
C SER A 24 -4.30 12.42 0.04
N GLY A 25 -4.68 12.43 1.32
CA GLY A 25 -6.07 12.58 1.75
C GLY A 25 -6.95 11.41 1.30
N LEU A 26 -6.36 10.23 1.09
CA LEU A 26 -7.09 9.04 0.64
C LEU A 26 -8.23 8.72 1.62
N ARG A 27 -9.43 8.52 1.07
CA ARG A 27 -10.61 8.08 1.82
C ARG A 27 -11.15 6.82 1.21
N CYS A 28 -11.75 5.99 2.04
CA CYS A 28 -12.41 4.77 1.59
C CYS A 28 -13.55 5.16 0.64
N GLU A 29 -13.50 4.66 -0.58
CA GLU A 29 -14.47 4.96 -1.64
C GLU A 29 -15.89 4.52 -1.27
N CYS A 30 -16.02 3.56 -0.34
CA CYS A 30 -17.30 3.00 0.07
C CYS A 30 -17.92 3.72 1.27
N CYS A 31 -17.14 4.12 2.28
CA CYS A 31 -17.67 4.65 3.54
C CYS A 31 -17.09 6.01 3.96
N GLY A 32 -16.12 6.55 3.22
CA GLY A 32 -15.49 7.85 3.47
C GLY A 32 -14.50 7.90 4.63
N ALA A 33 -14.29 6.80 5.36
CA ALA A 33 -13.29 6.74 6.43
C ALA A 33 -11.86 6.89 5.88
N ALA A 34 -10.99 7.56 6.62
CA ALA A 34 -9.56 7.68 6.30
C ALA A 34 -8.69 6.65 7.05
N ASP A 35 -9.34 5.73 7.76
CA ASP A 35 -8.67 4.82 8.67
C ASP A 35 -8.47 3.43 8.04
N PHE A 36 -7.21 3.07 7.80
CA PHE A 36 -6.80 1.87 7.07
C PHE A 36 -5.75 1.07 7.84
N THR A 37 -5.87 -0.25 7.78
CA THR A 37 -4.78 -1.19 8.05
C THR A 37 -3.95 -1.35 6.79
N ILE A 38 -2.63 -1.23 6.94
CA ILE A 38 -1.65 -1.43 5.86
C ILE A 38 -1.26 -2.91 5.82
N GLY A 39 -1.25 -3.51 4.62
CA GLY A 39 -0.76 -4.86 4.37
C GLY A 39 0.52 -4.87 3.54
N SER A 40 0.82 -6.01 2.93
CA SER A 40 1.97 -6.19 2.04
C SER A 40 1.88 -5.30 0.78
N ALA A 41 3.02 -5.06 0.16
CA ALA A 41 3.13 -4.40 -1.14
C ALA A 41 3.38 -5.41 -2.27
N LEU A 42 2.79 -5.16 -3.44
CA LEU A 42 3.01 -5.93 -4.66
C LEU A 42 3.79 -5.08 -5.68
N PRO A 43 5.01 -5.45 -6.08
CA PRO A 43 5.71 -4.79 -7.19
C PRO A 43 4.94 -5.01 -8.50
N MET A 44 4.72 -3.93 -9.24
CA MET A 44 3.91 -3.93 -10.47
C MET A 44 4.73 -3.96 -11.76
N GLY A 45 6.01 -3.57 -11.70
CA GLY A 45 6.92 -3.42 -12.86
C GLY A 45 7.12 -4.67 -13.73
N PHE A 46 6.72 -5.87 -13.27
CA PHE A 46 6.77 -7.09 -14.11
C PHE A 46 5.46 -7.42 -14.83
N LEU A 47 4.31 -6.92 -14.35
CA LEU A 47 2.99 -7.40 -14.81
C LEU A 47 2.37 -6.51 -15.89
N PHE A 48 2.83 -5.27 -16.06
CA PHE A 48 2.29 -4.33 -17.03
C PHE A 48 3.42 -3.61 -17.77
N LEU A 49 3.49 -3.78 -19.09
CA LEU A 49 4.55 -3.27 -19.98
C LEU A 49 4.72 -1.73 -20.00
N ASP A 50 3.89 -0.98 -19.29
CA ASP A 50 3.85 0.49 -19.24
C ASP A 50 3.96 1.04 -17.80
N GLU A 51 4.10 0.18 -16.79
CA GLU A 51 4.29 0.64 -15.41
C GLU A 51 5.77 0.89 -15.10
N ASP A 52 6.01 1.92 -14.29
CA ASP A 52 7.33 2.24 -13.75
C ASP A 52 7.89 1.00 -13.00
N ASP A 53 9.16 0.69 -13.23
CA ASP A 53 9.83 -0.47 -12.62
C ASP A 53 9.80 -0.40 -11.08
N ASP A 54 9.73 0.82 -10.53
CA ASP A 54 9.63 1.07 -9.09
C ASP A 54 8.17 1.21 -8.60
N ALA A 55 7.16 0.85 -9.39
CA ALA A 55 5.76 0.96 -8.97
C ALA A 55 5.34 -0.22 -8.07
N TYR A 56 4.71 0.09 -6.93
CA TYR A 56 4.15 -0.88 -6.00
C TYR A 56 2.67 -0.59 -5.72
N LEU A 57 1.89 -1.66 -5.56
CA LEU A 57 0.53 -1.58 -5.00
C LEU A 57 0.55 -2.03 -3.55
N VAL A 58 0.36 -1.10 -2.63
CA VAL A 58 0.26 -1.38 -1.20
C VAL A 58 -1.18 -1.74 -0.85
N ALA A 59 -1.38 -2.89 -0.21
CA ALA A 59 -2.70 -3.34 0.21
C ALA A 59 -3.25 -2.50 1.37
N LEU A 60 -4.49 -2.04 1.25
CA LEU A 60 -5.18 -1.29 2.30
C LEU A 60 -6.50 -1.97 2.67
N THR A 61 -6.77 -2.01 3.97
CA THR A 61 -8.07 -2.48 4.49
C THR A 61 -8.68 -1.43 5.40
N CYS A 62 -9.81 -0.85 5.00
CA CYS A 62 -10.59 0.08 5.81
C CYS A 62 -10.96 -0.58 7.14
N ARG A 63 -10.69 0.12 8.26
CA ARG A 63 -10.98 -0.37 9.61
C ARG A 63 -12.43 -0.20 10.03
N ASN A 64 -13.28 0.41 9.20
CA ASN A 64 -14.72 0.49 9.46
C ASN A 64 -15.37 -0.89 9.25
N GLY A 65 -15.79 -1.53 10.35
CA GLY A 65 -16.44 -2.85 10.32
C GLY A 65 -17.77 -2.92 9.56
N GLY A 66 -18.41 -1.78 9.27
CA GLY A 66 -19.61 -1.70 8.43
C GLY A 66 -19.32 -1.44 6.94
N CYS A 67 -18.06 -1.39 6.53
CA CYS A 67 -17.70 -1.07 5.16
C CYS A 67 -18.05 -2.22 4.21
N GLY A 68 -18.91 -1.96 3.22
CA GLY A 68 -19.30 -2.96 2.20
C GLY A 68 -18.17 -3.34 1.23
N ARG A 69 -17.12 -2.51 1.14
CA ARG A 69 -15.92 -2.76 0.32
C ARG A 69 -14.67 -2.27 1.06
N PRO A 70 -14.19 -3.04 2.05
CA PRO A 70 -13.12 -2.57 2.93
C PRO A 70 -11.75 -2.63 2.27
N ARG A 71 -11.55 -3.42 1.21
CA ARG A 71 -10.23 -3.61 0.59
C ARG A 71 -10.05 -2.64 -0.57
N THR A 72 -8.93 -1.94 -0.57
CA THR A 72 -8.46 -1.08 -1.67
C THR A 72 -6.93 -1.16 -1.75
N GLY A 73 -6.31 -0.40 -2.65
CA GLY A 73 -4.86 -0.34 -2.79
C GLY A 73 -4.39 1.07 -3.07
N LEU A 74 -3.17 1.37 -2.63
CA LEU A 74 -2.49 2.63 -2.93
C LEU A 74 -1.26 2.33 -3.78
N ARG A 75 -1.14 3.05 -4.90
CA ARG A 75 0.04 3.00 -5.77
C ARG A 75 1.09 3.96 -5.23
N LEU A 76 2.29 3.46 -4.98
CA LEU A 76 3.46 4.24 -4.53
C LEU A 76 4.71 3.78 -5.27
N ALA A 77 5.70 4.66 -5.42
CA ALA A 77 7.02 4.24 -5.83
C ALA A 77 7.73 3.55 -4.65
N GLY A 78 8.49 2.49 -4.89
CA GLY A 78 9.26 1.79 -3.85
C GLY A 78 10.22 2.73 -3.12
N ALA A 79 10.84 3.66 -3.84
CA ALA A 79 11.69 4.70 -3.30
C ALA A 79 10.99 5.58 -2.23
N ASP A 80 9.66 5.71 -2.29
CA ASP A 80 8.89 6.56 -1.38
C ASP A 80 8.66 5.93 0.00
N PHE A 81 8.76 4.60 0.14
CA PHE A 81 8.43 3.91 1.39
C PHE A 81 9.36 2.75 1.79
N LEU A 82 10.06 2.10 0.86
CA LEU A 82 10.92 0.96 1.20
C LEU A 82 12.26 1.37 1.82
N ALA A 83 12.85 2.50 1.43
CA ALA A 83 14.19 2.94 1.84
C ALA A 83 15.32 1.90 1.65
N ALA A 84 16.55 2.38 1.43
CA ALA A 84 17.69 1.51 1.06
C ALA A 84 18.18 0.52 2.16
N ALA A 85 17.56 0.49 3.34
CA ALA A 85 18.03 -0.28 4.50
C ALA A 85 17.24 -1.58 4.77
N ASP A 86 16.19 -1.86 3.99
CA ASP A 86 15.36 -3.07 4.14
C ASP A 86 15.74 -4.17 3.11
N SER A 87 17.05 -4.34 2.83
CA SER A 87 17.63 -5.38 1.94
C SER A 87 18.53 -6.36 2.70
#